data_AF-A0A8T0JE09-F1
#
_entry.id   AF-A0A8T0JE09-F1
#
_cell.length_a   1.000
_cell.length_b   1.000
_cell.length_c   1.000
_cell.angle_alpha   90.00
_cell.angle_beta   90.00
_cell.angle_gamma   90.00
#
_symmetry.space_group_name_H-M   'P 1'
#
loop_
_entity.id
_entity.type
_entity.pdbx_description
1 polymer ?
#
loop_
_entity_poly.entity_id
_entity_poly.type
_entity_poly.pdbx_seq_one_letter_code
_entity_poly.pdbx_strand_id
1 'polypeptide(L)'
;MVVMEAVIPGGAVAHLGMGMANARGVSVVVSGTRLAQPLQREADAVEFLRGEFRRQQRGVLVGRDFRVGGRWRQRERSVVGVRAIDAAQPFDYESRKSQELEKSSKLKVGIVGFGNFGQFLADRIVKQGHRVLAHSRRDYSEKARELGVAFFRDADDFCEEHPEVVLLCTSILSTESVLQSLPLQRLKRNTLFVDVLSVKEFPKNLFLQVLPPEFDVLCTHPMFGPESGKGSWAGLPFVYDKVRISNGRRSQAADRFLDIFVSEGCRMVEMKCAEHDRYAAGSQFITHTVGRLLSFYWNRSSKDNLSLAARR
;
A
#
# COMPACT_ATOMS: atom_id res chain seq x y z
N MET A 1 -27.54 8.51 6.04
CA MET A 1 -28.76 8.59 5.22
C MET A 1 -28.37 8.87 3.77
N VAL A 2 -28.20 7.81 2.98
CA VAL A 2 -28.44 7.70 1.53
C VAL A 2 -28.68 6.20 1.32
N VAL A 3 -29.83 5.87 0.74
CA VAL A 3 -30.36 4.52 0.55
C VAL A 3 -29.92 4.02 -0.82
N MET A 4 -29.53 2.75 -0.95
CA MET A 4 -29.46 2.09 -2.25
C MET A 4 -30.09 0.70 -2.14
N GLU A 5 -31.28 0.59 -2.70
CA GLU A 5 -31.89 -0.67 -3.13
C GLU A 5 -31.16 -1.17 -4.38
N ALA A 6 -30.79 -2.45 -4.39
CA ALA A 6 -30.39 -3.14 -5.61
C ALA A 6 -31.60 -3.93 -6.10
N VAL A 7 -32.24 -3.43 -7.16
CA VAL A 7 -33.27 -4.14 -7.91
C VAL A 7 -32.57 -5.18 -8.79
N ILE A 8 -32.94 -6.46 -8.63
CA ILE A 8 -32.55 -7.54 -9.54
C ILE A 8 -33.75 -7.82 -10.47
N PRO A 9 -33.66 -7.55 -11.78
CA PRO A 9 -34.48 -8.25 -12.77
C PRO A 9 -33.73 -9.55 -13.12
N GLY A 10 -34.28 -10.75 -12.94
CA GLY A 10 -35.52 -11.22 -13.56
C GLY A 10 -35.13 -12.14 -14.73
N GLY A 11 -35.38 -13.43 -14.57
CA GLY A 11 -34.77 -14.51 -15.35
C GLY A 11 -35.16 -14.62 -16.82
N ALA A 12 -34.38 -15.45 -17.54
CA ALA A 12 -34.74 -16.00 -18.84
C ALA A 12 -34.30 -17.47 -18.91
N VAL A 13 -35.29 -18.28 -19.29
CA VAL A 13 -35.31 -19.73 -19.46
C VAL A 13 -34.70 -20.06 -20.82
N ALA A 14 -33.78 -21.02 -20.89
CA ALA A 14 -33.29 -21.55 -22.17
C ALA A 14 -34.12 -22.78 -22.58
N HIS A 15 -34.83 -22.65 -23.70
CA HIS A 15 -35.54 -23.74 -24.39
C HIS A 15 -34.54 -24.73 -25.03
N LEU A 16 -34.72 -26.03 -24.74
CA LEU A 16 -34.12 -27.12 -25.52
C LEU A 16 -34.89 -27.29 -26.83
N GLY A 17 -34.19 -27.14 -27.96
CA GLY A 17 -34.65 -27.62 -29.27
C GLY A 17 -34.23 -29.07 -29.49
N MET A 18 -35.20 -29.94 -29.80
CA MET A 18 -34.97 -31.29 -30.34
C MET A 18 -34.82 -31.23 -31.86
N GLY A 19 -33.85 -31.98 -32.40
CA GLY A 19 -33.66 -32.12 -33.85
C GLY A 19 -32.53 -33.06 -34.27
N MET A 20 -32.76 -34.37 -34.10
CA MET A 20 -32.33 -35.51 -34.93
C MET A 20 -30.84 -35.86 -35.18
N ALA A 21 -30.57 -37.15 -34.89
CA ALA A 21 -29.77 -38.11 -35.66
C ALA A 21 -28.28 -38.38 -35.29
N ASN A 22 -28.15 -39.44 -34.46
CA ASN A 22 -27.41 -40.69 -34.68
C ASN A 22 -25.87 -40.80 -34.61
N ALA A 23 -25.49 -41.85 -33.87
CA ALA A 23 -24.31 -42.70 -33.97
C ALA A 23 -22.98 -42.18 -33.37
N ARG A 24 -22.72 -42.56 -32.11
CA ARG A 24 -21.81 -43.67 -31.75
C ARG A 24 -21.59 -43.69 -30.23
N GLY A 25 -21.85 -44.83 -29.63
CA GLY A 25 -21.57 -45.08 -28.22
C GLY A 25 -20.06 -45.04 -27.96
N VAL A 26 -19.68 -44.28 -26.94
CA VAL A 26 -18.43 -44.47 -26.22
C VAL A 26 -18.78 -44.52 -24.74
N SER A 27 -18.70 -45.72 -24.19
CA SER A 27 -18.64 -45.97 -22.76
C SER A 27 -17.31 -45.42 -22.24
N VAL A 28 -17.36 -44.50 -21.27
CA VAL A 28 -16.20 -44.23 -20.41
C VAL A 28 -16.57 -44.61 -19.00
N VAL A 29 -15.86 -45.63 -18.54
CA VAL A 29 -15.94 -46.30 -17.25
C VAL A 29 -15.56 -45.32 -16.14
N VAL A 30 -16.43 -45.18 -15.15
CA VAL A 30 -16.11 -44.58 -13.85
C VAL A 30 -15.26 -45.59 -13.09
N SER A 31 -13.94 -45.39 -13.09
CA SER A 31 -13.04 -46.15 -12.22
C SER A 31 -12.83 -45.38 -10.92
N GLY A 32 -13.54 -45.82 -9.87
CA GLY A 32 -13.28 -45.40 -8.51
C GLY A 32 -11.92 -45.90 -8.05
N THR A 33 -11.03 -44.99 -7.66
CA THR A 33 -9.85 -45.32 -6.89
C THR A 33 -9.83 -44.48 -5.61
N ARG A 34 -9.99 -45.25 -4.53
CA ARG A 34 -9.73 -45.05 -3.10
C ARG A 34 -9.17 -43.70 -2.65
N LEU A 35 -9.90 -43.17 -1.66
CA LEU A 35 -9.48 -42.27 -0.59
C LEU A 35 -8.01 -42.47 -0.19
N ALA A 36 -7.20 -41.43 -0.37
CA ALA A 36 -5.94 -41.26 0.33
C ALA A 36 -6.01 -39.95 1.13
N GLN A 37 -5.81 -40.06 2.44
CA GLN A 37 -5.82 -38.99 3.44
C GLN A 37 -4.70 -37.97 3.16
N PRO A 38 -4.92 -36.66 3.40
CA PRO A 38 -3.83 -35.72 3.63
C PRO A 38 -3.82 -35.30 5.11
N LEU A 39 -3.07 -36.04 5.93
CA LEU A 39 -2.79 -35.69 7.34
C LEU A 39 -1.30 -35.94 7.60
N GLN A 40 -0.41 -35.18 6.94
CA GLN A 40 1.03 -35.15 7.27
C GLN A 40 1.86 -34.11 6.49
N ARG A 41 1.26 -32.95 6.13
CA ARG A 41 2.02 -31.82 5.55
C ARG A 41 1.63 -30.45 6.14
N GLU A 42 1.23 -30.43 7.41
CA GLU A 42 1.04 -29.20 8.20
C GLU A 42 2.01 -29.12 9.40
N ALA A 43 2.89 -30.11 9.61
CA ALA A 43 3.84 -30.12 10.72
C ALA A 43 5.22 -29.55 10.36
N ASP A 44 5.63 -29.57 9.08
CA ASP A 44 6.99 -29.16 8.67
C ASP A 44 7.14 -27.65 8.38
N ALA A 45 6.03 -26.88 8.46
CA ALA A 45 6.06 -25.42 8.30
C ALA A 45 6.14 -24.67 9.63
N VAL A 46 6.02 -25.37 10.77
CA VAL A 46 5.92 -24.76 12.12
C VAL A 46 7.21 -24.95 12.95
N GLU A 47 8.16 -25.77 12.49
CA GLU A 47 9.44 -25.99 13.19
C GLU A 47 10.63 -25.18 12.63
N PHE A 48 10.47 -24.50 11.47
CA PHE A 48 11.50 -23.63 10.89
C PHE A 48 11.59 -22.24 11.57
N LEU A 49 10.72 -21.95 12.54
CA LEU A 49 10.68 -20.67 13.27
C LEU A 49 11.05 -20.79 14.76
N ARG A 50 11.84 -21.81 15.14
CA ARG A 50 12.41 -21.94 16.50
C ARG A 50 13.82 -22.54 16.52
N GLY A 51 14.83 -21.75 16.15
CA GLY A 51 16.26 -22.05 16.32
C GLY A 51 17.06 -21.34 15.22
N GLU A 52 18.11 -20.56 15.43
CA GLU A 52 19.15 -20.64 16.44
C GLU A 52 19.64 -19.24 16.85
N PHE A 53 19.75 -19.03 18.16
CA PHE A 53 20.52 -17.93 18.75
C PHE A 53 21.85 -18.53 19.22
N ARG A 54 22.96 -18.26 18.54
CA ARG A 54 24.29 -18.58 19.07
C ARG A 54 25.32 -17.48 18.77
N ARG A 55 25.86 -16.98 19.87
CA ARG A 55 26.95 -16.03 20.04
C ARG A 55 28.13 -16.28 19.10
N GLN A 56 28.65 -15.21 18.51
CA GLN A 56 30.06 -15.15 18.14
C GLN A 56 30.64 -13.80 18.58
N GLN A 57 31.14 -13.78 19.82
CA GLN A 57 32.07 -12.76 20.29
C GLN A 57 33.43 -13.03 19.62
N ARG A 58 33.90 -12.10 18.78
CA ARG A 58 35.31 -12.06 18.38
C ARG A 58 36.04 -11.15 19.35
N GLY A 59 36.91 -11.75 20.16
CA GLY A 59 37.90 -11.03 20.96
C GLY A 59 38.95 -10.38 20.06
N VAL A 60 39.26 -9.12 20.33
CA VAL A 60 40.43 -8.44 19.78
C VAL A 60 41.48 -8.40 20.89
N LEU A 61 42.54 -9.18 20.69
CA LEU A 61 43.73 -9.21 21.53
C LEU A 61 44.49 -7.89 21.34
N VAL A 62 44.65 -7.11 22.41
CA VAL A 62 45.53 -5.93 22.44
C VAL A 62 46.93 -6.42 22.86
N GLY A 63 47.82 -6.58 21.89
CA GLY A 63 49.24 -6.79 22.12
C GLY A 63 49.90 -5.49 22.57
N ARG A 64 50.45 -5.49 23.80
CA ARG A 64 51.45 -4.52 24.26
C ARG A 64 52.83 -5.07 23.93
N ASP A 65 53.68 -4.21 23.36
CA ASP A 65 55.11 -4.06 23.66
C ASP A 65 55.88 -3.63 22.42
N PHE A 66 56.25 -2.35 22.35
CA PHE A 66 57.49 -1.93 21.68
C PHE A 66 57.99 -0.63 22.33
N ARG A 67 59.15 -0.72 23.00
CA ARG A 67 59.92 0.43 23.48
C ARG A 67 60.79 0.94 22.33
N VAL A 68 60.74 2.24 22.05
CA VAL A 68 61.73 2.92 21.21
C VAL A 68 62.58 3.81 22.11
N GLY A 69 63.82 3.40 22.35
CA GLY A 69 64.88 4.27 22.86
C GLY A 69 65.76 4.71 21.69
N GLY A 70 66.01 6.02 21.57
CA GLY A 70 66.83 6.51 20.46
C GLY A 70 66.97 8.02 20.33
N ARG A 71 67.71 8.62 21.26
CA ARG A 71 68.74 9.68 21.04
C ARG A 71 68.40 10.81 20.04
N TRP A 72 68.01 11.96 20.59
CA TRP A 72 67.90 13.24 19.89
C TRP A 72 69.24 13.70 19.30
N ARG A 73 69.27 13.96 17.98
CA ARG A 73 70.29 14.78 17.31
C ARG A 73 69.64 16.11 16.94
N GLN A 74 70.21 17.20 17.44
CA GLN A 74 69.93 18.55 16.99
C GLN A 74 70.22 18.68 15.49
N ARG A 75 69.25 19.19 14.74
CA ARG A 75 69.50 19.92 13.50
C ARG A 75 68.38 20.93 13.30
N GLU A 76 68.74 22.20 13.46
CA GLU A 76 67.97 23.35 12.98
C GLU A 76 67.71 23.20 11.49
N ARG A 77 66.43 23.21 11.08
CA ARG A 77 66.00 23.65 9.75
C ARG A 77 64.59 24.22 9.80
N SER A 78 64.51 25.49 9.41
CA SER A 78 63.40 26.19 8.75
C SER A 78 62.00 26.01 9.34
N VAL A 79 61.48 27.10 9.91
CA VAL A 79 60.06 27.33 10.15
C VAL A 79 59.33 27.33 8.80
N VAL A 80 58.90 26.16 8.34
CA VAL A 80 57.79 26.07 7.39
C VAL A 80 56.54 26.01 8.26
N GLY A 81 55.81 27.12 8.31
CA GLY A 81 54.50 27.17 8.94
C GLY A 81 53.54 26.25 8.22
N VAL A 82 53.47 24.99 8.66
CA VAL A 82 52.40 24.07 8.27
C VAL A 82 51.11 24.61 8.88
N ARG A 83 50.39 25.45 8.14
CA ARG A 83 48.97 25.71 8.38
C ARG A 83 48.19 24.55 7.78
N ALA A 84 48.24 23.41 8.44
CA ALA A 84 47.31 22.33 8.21
C ALA A 84 46.79 21.87 9.57
N ILE A 85 45.75 22.56 10.02
CA ILE A 85 44.65 21.91 10.71
C ILE A 85 43.41 22.27 9.90
N ASP A 86 43.42 21.82 8.65
CA ASP A 86 42.16 21.53 7.96
C ASP A 86 41.56 20.38 8.74
N ALA A 87 40.81 20.73 9.79
CA ALA A 87 39.98 19.80 10.50
C ALA A 87 38.95 19.33 9.49
N ALA A 88 39.25 18.23 8.80
CA ALA A 88 38.19 17.38 8.29
C ALA A 88 37.28 17.13 9.50
N GLN A 89 36.10 17.74 9.51
CA GLN A 89 35.06 17.50 10.49
C GLN A 89 34.35 16.22 10.02
N PRO A 90 34.71 15.02 10.51
CA PRO A 90 34.03 13.78 10.11
C PRO A 90 32.54 13.77 10.46
N PHE A 91 32.07 14.71 11.29
CA PHE A 91 30.68 14.78 11.75
C PHE A 91 29.70 15.43 10.75
N ASP A 92 30.20 16.21 9.78
CA ASP A 92 29.34 16.97 8.86
C ASP A 92 29.00 16.22 7.57
N TYR A 93 29.87 15.32 7.10
CA TYR A 93 29.64 14.61 5.85
C TYR A 93 28.55 13.54 5.99
N GLU A 94 28.62 12.71 7.04
CA GLU A 94 27.62 11.67 7.29
C GLU A 94 26.25 12.25 7.61
N SER A 95 26.20 13.33 8.39
CA SER A 95 24.94 14.03 8.70
C SER A 95 24.34 14.70 7.47
N ARG A 96 25.12 15.40 6.63
CA ARG A 96 24.64 15.96 5.36
C ARG A 96 24.16 14.89 4.40
N LYS A 97 24.91 13.79 4.26
CA LYS A 97 24.53 12.67 3.42
C LYS A 97 23.27 11.97 3.92
N SER A 98 23.10 11.87 5.25
CA SER A 98 21.87 11.34 5.84
C SER A 98 20.68 12.27 5.60
N GLN A 99 20.86 13.58 5.74
CA GLN A 99 19.81 14.57 5.40
C GLN A 99 19.48 14.58 3.90
N GLU A 100 20.46 14.39 3.02
CA GLU A 100 20.24 14.25 1.58
C GLU A 100 19.49 12.96 1.25
N LEU A 101 19.82 11.85 1.90
CA LEU A 101 19.09 10.58 1.78
C LEU A 101 17.66 10.70 2.31
N GLU A 102 17.47 11.36 3.45
CA GLU A 102 16.15 11.65 4.03
C GLU A 102 15.31 12.57 3.15
N LYS A 103 15.92 13.58 2.51
CA LYS A 103 15.24 14.44 1.54
C LYS A 103 14.91 13.69 0.25
N SER A 104 15.83 12.84 -0.22
CA SER A 104 15.64 12.03 -1.42
C SER A 104 14.59 10.93 -1.25
N SER A 105 14.28 10.53 -0.02
CA SER A 105 13.24 9.53 0.28
C SER A 105 11.83 10.13 0.34
N LYS A 106 11.69 11.45 0.53
CA LYS A 106 10.37 12.10 0.53
C LYS A 106 9.77 12.11 -0.87
N LEU A 107 8.45 11.98 -0.89
CA LEU A 107 7.64 11.93 -2.09
C LEU A 107 6.69 13.11 -2.13
N LYS A 108 6.37 13.56 -3.34
CA LYS A 108 5.16 14.35 -3.60
C LYS A 108 3.99 13.41 -3.93
N VAL A 109 3.07 13.23 -3.00
CA VAL A 109 1.90 12.34 -3.13
C VAL A 109 0.65 13.16 -3.40
N GLY A 110 -0.02 12.91 -4.52
CA GLY A 110 -1.29 13.49 -4.87
C GLY A 110 -2.44 12.52 -4.57
N ILE A 111 -3.38 12.90 -3.73
CA ILE A 111 -4.56 12.10 -3.37
C ILE A 111 -5.77 12.56 -4.18
N VAL A 112 -6.33 11.68 -5.00
CA VAL A 112 -7.56 11.92 -5.75
C VAL A 112 -8.70 11.19 -5.04
N GLY A 113 -9.66 11.96 -4.50
CA GLY A 113 -10.70 11.43 -3.62
C GLY A 113 -10.39 11.67 -2.14
N PHE A 114 -10.46 12.93 -1.70
CA PHE A 114 -10.15 13.35 -0.33
C PHE A 114 -11.29 13.14 0.68
N GLY A 115 -11.95 11.98 0.64
CA GLY A 115 -12.95 11.56 1.64
C GLY A 115 -12.30 10.98 2.91
N ASN A 116 -13.08 10.31 3.76
CA ASN A 116 -12.62 9.77 5.05
C ASN A 116 -11.33 8.94 4.95
N PHE A 117 -11.25 8.06 3.93
CA PHE A 117 -10.07 7.19 3.75
C PHE A 117 -8.86 7.95 3.22
N GLY A 118 -9.05 8.83 2.23
CA GLY A 118 -7.99 9.69 1.71
C GLY A 118 -7.42 10.62 2.79
N GLN A 119 -8.27 11.20 3.64
CA GLN A 119 -7.86 12.01 4.78
C GLN A 119 -7.08 11.20 5.82
N PHE A 120 -7.52 9.97 6.09
CA PHE A 120 -6.85 9.04 7.01
C PHE A 120 -5.43 8.69 6.55
N LEU A 121 -5.23 8.43 5.26
CA LEU A 121 -3.89 8.20 4.72
C LEU A 121 -3.07 9.48 4.70
N ALA A 122 -3.67 10.61 4.31
CA ALA A 122 -2.99 11.90 4.23
C ALA A 122 -2.35 12.32 5.56
N ASP A 123 -3.07 12.17 6.68
CA ASP A 123 -2.57 12.50 8.02
C ASP A 123 -1.23 11.81 8.32
N ARG A 124 -1.11 10.51 8.02
CA ARG A 124 0.12 9.74 8.27
C ARG A 124 1.22 10.06 7.27
N ILE A 125 0.87 10.20 5.99
CA ILE A 125 1.82 10.58 4.94
C ILE A 125 2.46 11.96 5.23
N VAL A 126 1.67 12.93 5.70
CA VAL A 126 2.16 14.25 6.11
C VAL A 126 3.04 14.15 7.36
N LYS A 127 2.66 13.36 8.37
CA LYS A 127 3.47 13.16 9.59
C LYS A 127 4.84 12.55 9.32
N GLN A 128 4.96 11.73 8.28
CA GLN A 128 6.23 11.20 7.80
C GLN A 128 7.05 12.22 6.98
N GLY A 129 6.54 13.42 6.74
CA GLY A 129 7.24 14.52 6.06
C GLY A 129 7.13 14.51 4.54
N HIS A 130 6.22 13.73 3.96
CA HIS A 130 5.96 13.78 2.52
C HIS A 130 5.09 14.99 2.17
N ARG A 131 5.27 15.55 0.97
CA ARG A 131 4.40 16.64 0.48
C ARG A 131 3.12 16.03 -0.07
N VAL A 132 1.98 16.38 0.53
CA VAL A 132 0.68 15.86 0.09
C VAL A 132 -0.13 16.94 -0.62
N LEU A 133 -0.66 16.58 -1.78
CA LEU A 133 -1.64 17.34 -2.54
C LEU A 133 -2.96 16.58 -2.52
N ALA A 134 -4.08 17.27 -2.64
CA ALA A 134 -5.38 16.62 -2.71
C ALA A 134 -6.29 17.27 -3.75
N HIS A 135 -7.03 16.43 -4.46
CA HIS A 135 -8.13 16.83 -5.33
C HIS A 135 -9.37 15.99 -5.02
N SER A 136 -10.54 16.60 -5.03
CA SER A 136 -11.81 15.89 -4.87
C SER A 136 -12.97 16.68 -5.45
N ARG A 137 -14.02 15.97 -5.87
CA ARG A 137 -15.28 16.57 -6.34
C ARG A 137 -15.93 17.50 -5.31
N ARG A 138 -15.85 17.14 -4.01
CA ARG A 138 -16.35 18.00 -2.93
C ARG A 138 -15.21 18.87 -2.42
N ASP A 139 -15.56 20.07 -1.98
CA ASP A 139 -14.59 20.95 -1.34
C ASP A 139 -14.22 20.43 0.05
N TYR A 140 -12.94 20.21 0.27
CA TYR A 140 -12.34 19.86 1.55
C TYR A 140 -11.19 20.80 1.92
N SER A 141 -11.16 22.01 1.37
CA SER A 141 -10.07 22.99 1.57
C SER A 141 -9.75 23.23 3.05
N GLU A 142 -10.78 23.38 3.90
CA GLU A 142 -10.59 23.56 5.34
C GLU A 142 -9.92 22.34 5.98
N LYS A 143 -10.43 21.14 5.69
CA LYS A 143 -9.90 19.91 6.27
C LYS A 143 -8.48 19.60 5.77
N ALA A 144 -8.20 19.88 4.51
CA ALA A 144 -6.88 19.75 3.94
C ALA A 144 -5.89 20.70 4.63
N ARG A 145 -6.28 21.96 4.87
CA ARG A 145 -5.47 22.93 5.60
C ARG A 145 -5.15 22.48 7.03
N GLU A 146 -6.11 21.91 7.75
CA GLU A 146 -5.87 21.32 9.08
C GLU A 146 -4.81 20.20 9.06
N LEU A 147 -4.80 19.39 8.00
CA LEU A 147 -3.88 18.28 7.82
C LEU A 147 -2.56 18.68 7.16
N GLY A 148 -2.34 19.95 6.84
CA GLY A 148 -1.13 20.41 6.13
C GLY A 148 -1.07 19.96 4.66
N VAL A 149 -2.22 19.72 4.04
CA VAL A 149 -2.38 19.26 2.65
C VAL A 149 -2.74 20.43 1.74
N ALA A 150 -2.08 20.54 0.58
CA ALA A 150 -2.47 21.51 -0.45
C ALA A 150 -3.66 20.98 -1.26
N PHE A 151 -4.80 21.67 -1.21
CA PHE A 151 -6.04 21.24 -1.87
C PHE A 151 -6.30 22.01 -3.16
N PHE A 152 -6.67 21.28 -4.20
CA PHE A 152 -6.97 21.79 -5.54
C PHE A 152 -8.38 21.38 -5.94
N ARG A 153 -9.24 22.37 -6.20
CA ARG A 153 -10.60 22.13 -6.69
C ARG A 153 -10.60 21.69 -8.15
N ASP A 154 -9.65 22.21 -8.92
CA ASP A 154 -9.47 21.89 -10.33
C ASP A 154 -8.45 20.75 -10.51
N ALA A 155 -8.73 19.85 -11.45
CA ALA A 155 -7.87 18.69 -11.70
C ALA A 155 -6.64 19.04 -12.54
N ASP A 156 -6.73 20.06 -13.41
CA ASP A 156 -5.61 20.57 -14.19
C ASP A 156 -4.56 21.17 -13.27
N ASP A 157 -4.96 22.05 -12.35
CA ASP A 157 -4.06 22.66 -11.36
C ASP A 157 -3.37 21.58 -10.49
N PHE A 158 -4.12 20.56 -10.06
CA PHE A 158 -3.58 19.42 -9.32
C PHE A 158 -2.51 18.65 -10.12
N CYS A 159 -2.75 18.41 -11.42
CA CYS A 159 -1.82 17.69 -12.27
C CYS A 159 -0.59 18.53 -12.66
N GLU A 160 -0.73 19.86 -12.78
CA GLU A 160 0.39 20.80 -13.00
C GLU A 160 1.40 20.81 -11.85
N GLU A 161 0.98 20.46 -10.63
CA GLU A 161 1.91 20.28 -9.52
C GLU A 161 2.79 19.03 -9.64
N HIS A 162 2.58 18.20 -10.66
CA HIS A 162 3.39 17.03 -10.99
C HIS A 162 3.69 16.12 -9.78
N PRO A 163 2.67 15.53 -9.14
CA PRO A 163 2.86 14.52 -8.10
C PRO A 163 3.69 13.35 -8.65
N GLU A 164 4.58 12.79 -7.82
CA GLU A 164 5.33 11.57 -8.15
C GLU A 164 4.43 10.33 -8.03
N VAL A 165 3.48 10.38 -7.10
CA VAL A 165 2.49 9.32 -6.86
C VAL A 165 1.09 9.92 -6.92
N VAL A 166 0.21 9.36 -7.74
CA VAL A 166 -1.22 9.65 -7.75
C VAL A 166 -1.96 8.49 -7.09
N LEU A 167 -2.55 8.75 -5.93
CA LEU A 167 -3.28 7.79 -5.11
C LEU A 167 -4.79 7.98 -5.29
N LEU A 168 -5.45 7.01 -5.93
CA LEU A 168 -6.91 6.99 -6.06
C LEU A 168 -7.57 6.46 -4.80
N CYS A 169 -8.17 7.36 -4.02
CA CYS A 169 -8.93 7.11 -2.80
C CYS A 169 -10.45 7.32 -3.00
N THR A 170 -10.94 7.13 -4.24
CA THR A 170 -12.36 7.26 -4.58
C THR A 170 -13.16 6.00 -4.23
N SER A 171 -14.49 6.05 -4.37
CA SER A 171 -15.29 4.82 -4.30
C SER A 171 -15.10 3.98 -5.57
N ILE A 172 -15.28 2.65 -5.45
CA ILE A 172 -15.17 1.70 -6.58
C ILE A 172 -16.00 2.20 -7.78
N LEU A 173 -17.26 2.57 -7.53
CA LEU A 173 -18.21 2.98 -8.56
C LEU A 173 -17.84 4.29 -9.29
N SER A 174 -17.10 5.19 -8.63
CA SER A 174 -16.69 6.46 -9.25
C SER A 174 -15.28 6.43 -9.85
N THR A 175 -14.51 5.38 -9.59
CA THR A 175 -13.07 5.35 -9.91
C THR A 175 -12.80 5.52 -11.40
N GLU A 176 -13.58 4.84 -12.25
CA GLU A 176 -13.44 4.95 -13.71
C GLU A 176 -13.72 6.36 -14.21
N SER A 177 -14.87 6.93 -13.84
CA SER A 177 -15.24 8.30 -14.23
C SER A 177 -14.21 9.33 -13.75
N VAL A 178 -13.70 9.17 -12.53
CA VAL A 178 -12.68 10.08 -11.99
C VAL A 178 -11.37 9.93 -12.75
N LEU A 179 -10.90 8.70 -13.00
CA LEU A 179 -9.67 8.45 -13.74
C LEU A 179 -9.73 9.05 -15.15
N GLN A 180 -10.86 8.88 -15.85
CA GLN A 180 -11.06 9.42 -17.19
C GLN A 180 -11.12 10.96 -17.20
N SER A 181 -11.53 11.60 -16.10
CA SER A 181 -11.57 13.05 -15.99
C SER A 181 -10.22 13.70 -15.70
N LEU A 182 -9.20 12.92 -15.29
CA LEU A 182 -7.89 13.48 -14.98
C LEU A 182 -7.13 13.87 -16.25
N PRO A 183 -6.53 15.08 -16.31
CA PRO A 183 -5.72 15.51 -17.45
C PRO A 183 -4.34 14.84 -17.44
N LEU A 184 -4.30 13.54 -17.76
CA LEU A 184 -3.12 12.68 -17.68
C LEU A 184 -1.90 13.22 -18.45
N GLN A 185 -2.12 13.94 -19.55
CA GLN A 185 -1.09 14.59 -20.36
C GLN A 185 -0.27 15.64 -19.61
N ARG A 186 -0.79 16.19 -18.50
CA ARG A 186 -0.09 17.17 -17.66
C ARG A 186 0.84 16.50 -16.64
N LEU A 187 0.71 15.19 -16.42
CA LEU A 187 1.54 14.45 -15.48
C LEU A 187 2.89 14.05 -16.11
N LYS A 188 3.90 13.85 -15.26
CA LYS A 188 5.20 13.36 -15.72
C LYS A 188 5.11 11.90 -16.12
N ARG A 189 5.84 11.51 -17.17
CA ARG A 189 5.86 10.13 -17.70
C ARG A 189 6.25 9.06 -16.70
N ASN A 190 6.91 9.40 -15.60
CA ASN A 190 7.31 8.47 -14.53
C ASN A 190 6.39 8.55 -13.30
N THR A 191 5.17 9.09 -13.43
CA THR A 191 4.19 9.13 -12.35
C THR A 191 3.73 7.70 -12.03
N LEU A 192 3.67 7.38 -10.74
CA LEU A 192 3.12 6.14 -10.23
C LEU A 192 1.64 6.31 -9.92
N PHE A 193 0.79 5.48 -10.50
CA PHE A 193 -0.62 5.37 -10.12
C PHE A 193 -0.82 4.25 -9.11
N VAL A 194 -1.56 4.58 -8.05
CA VAL A 194 -1.88 3.66 -6.96
C VAL A 194 -3.37 3.68 -6.68
N ASP A 195 -3.98 2.51 -6.51
CA ASP A 195 -5.33 2.39 -5.93
C ASP A 195 -5.26 1.83 -4.51
N VAL A 196 -6.27 2.17 -3.71
CA VAL A 196 -6.49 1.61 -2.35
C VAL A 196 -7.88 1.00 -2.21
N LEU A 197 -8.47 0.53 -3.31
CA LEU A 197 -9.82 -0.03 -3.30
C LEU A 197 -9.84 -1.37 -2.55
N SER A 198 -11.01 -1.85 -2.15
CA SER A 198 -11.12 -3.15 -1.47
C SER A 198 -11.17 -4.36 -2.42
N VAL A 199 -11.23 -4.11 -3.73
CA VAL A 199 -11.14 -5.10 -4.83
C VAL A 199 -9.95 -4.74 -5.71
N LYS A 200 -9.32 -5.70 -6.37
CA LYS A 200 -8.04 -5.49 -7.05
C LYS A 200 -8.03 -5.80 -8.54
N GLU A 201 -8.82 -6.76 -9.03
CA GLU A 201 -8.89 -7.03 -10.46
C GLU A 201 -9.50 -5.86 -11.23
N PHE A 202 -10.53 -5.22 -10.67
CA PHE A 202 -11.16 -4.04 -11.27
C PHE A 202 -10.18 -2.88 -11.52
N PRO A 203 -9.50 -2.29 -10.50
CA PRO A 203 -8.58 -1.17 -10.73
C PRO A 203 -7.38 -1.58 -11.57
N LYS A 204 -6.87 -2.81 -11.42
CA LYS A 204 -5.77 -3.31 -12.26
C LYS A 204 -6.12 -3.25 -13.74
N ASN A 205 -7.27 -3.81 -14.12
CA ASN A 205 -7.69 -3.87 -15.52
C ASN A 205 -7.98 -2.47 -16.06
N LEU A 206 -8.66 -1.64 -15.27
CA LEU A 206 -8.95 -0.25 -15.61
C LEU A 206 -7.66 0.55 -15.86
N PHE A 207 -6.67 0.47 -14.96
CA PHE A 207 -5.40 1.15 -15.11
C PHE A 207 -4.63 0.70 -16.34
N LEU A 208 -4.57 -0.60 -16.61
CA LEU A 208 -3.89 -1.12 -17.80
C LEU A 208 -4.57 -0.70 -19.12
N GLN A 209 -5.87 -0.46 -19.10
CA GLN A 209 -6.64 0.00 -20.27
C GLN A 209 -6.53 1.52 -20.50
N VAL A 210 -6.58 2.32 -19.43
CA VAL A 210 -6.71 3.78 -19.53
C VAL A 210 -5.36 4.50 -19.43
N LEU A 211 -4.44 4.02 -18.58
CA LEU A 211 -3.19 4.73 -18.32
C LEU A 211 -2.14 4.47 -19.42
N PRO A 212 -1.48 5.54 -19.92
CA PRO A 212 -0.33 5.43 -20.82
C PRO A 212 0.71 4.41 -20.33
N PRO A 213 1.37 3.66 -21.24
CA PRO A 213 2.30 2.59 -20.87
C PRO A 213 3.55 3.08 -20.10
N GLU A 214 3.86 4.36 -20.17
CA GLU A 214 4.97 4.98 -19.44
C GLU A 214 4.71 5.10 -17.94
N PHE A 215 3.45 5.22 -17.52
CA PHE A 215 3.09 5.33 -16.11
C PHE A 215 3.18 3.98 -15.40
N ASP A 216 3.70 4.03 -14.19
CA ASP A 216 3.78 2.89 -13.32
C ASP A 216 2.45 2.65 -12.61
N VAL A 217 2.16 1.39 -12.29
CA VAL A 217 0.90 0.93 -11.70
C VAL A 217 1.20 -0.01 -10.54
N LEU A 218 0.69 0.37 -9.37
CA LEU A 218 0.75 -0.41 -8.14
C LEU A 218 -0.67 -0.53 -7.59
N CYS A 219 -1.18 -1.75 -7.47
CA CYS A 219 -2.47 -1.97 -6.85
C CYS A 219 -2.29 -2.29 -5.36
N THR A 220 -3.03 -1.63 -4.48
CA THR A 220 -2.88 -1.83 -3.03
C THR A 220 -4.21 -1.97 -2.31
N HIS A 221 -4.17 -2.56 -1.12
CA HIS A 221 -5.29 -2.63 -0.20
C HIS A 221 -4.76 -2.62 1.23
N PRO A 222 -4.75 -1.43 1.88
CA PRO A 222 -4.66 -1.38 3.33
C PRO A 222 -5.92 -2.07 3.88
N MET A 223 -5.78 -3.25 4.49
CA MET A 223 -6.91 -4.03 5.03
C MET A 223 -7.38 -3.48 6.38
N PHE A 224 -7.29 -2.17 6.54
CA PHE A 224 -7.61 -1.38 7.71
C PHE A 224 -8.05 0.02 7.28
N GLY A 225 -8.71 0.76 8.16
CA GLY A 225 -9.19 2.10 7.85
C GLY A 225 -9.25 3.01 9.08
N PRO A 226 -9.98 4.14 9.00
CA PRO A 226 -9.98 5.16 10.05
C PRO A 226 -10.28 4.63 11.46
N GLU A 227 -11.15 3.63 11.56
CA GLU A 227 -11.52 3.02 12.85
C GLU A 227 -10.48 1.99 13.32
N SER A 228 -10.08 1.05 12.46
CA SER A 228 -9.16 -0.03 12.85
C SER A 228 -7.69 0.41 12.92
N GLY A 229 -7.32 1.48 12.22
CA GLY A 229 -5.96 2.03 12.18
C GLY A 229 -5.80 3.38 12.87
N LYS A 230 -6.76 3.78 13.74
CA LYS A 230 -6.76 5.08 14.43
C LYS A 230 -5.51 5.31 15.28
N GLY A 231 -5.00 4.26 15.92
CA GLY A 231 -3.83 4.31 16.79
C GLY A 231 -2.53 4.06 16.02
N SER A 232 -2.21 2.79 15.80
CA SER A 232 -1.00 2.36 15.09
C SER A 232 -1.36 1.54 13.86
N TRP A 233 -0.46 1.52 12.88
CA TRP A 233 -0.56 0.58 11.75
C TRP A 233 0.34 -0.65 11.95
N ALA A 234 1.06 -0.73 13.07
CA ALA A 234 1.93 -1.84 13.40
C ALA A 234 1.19 -3.17 13.35
N GLY A 235 1.68 -4.10 12.55
CA GLY A 235 1.11 -5.43 12.33
C GLY A 235 -0.17 -5.46 11.48
N LEU A 236 -0.73 -4.31 11.09
CA LEU A 236 -1.92 -4.30 10.25
C LEU A 236 -1.56 -4.74 8.82
N PRO A 237 -2.39 -5.60 8.18
CA PRO A 237 -2.08 -6.11 6.85
C PRO A 237 -2.21 -5.03 5.79
N PHE A 238 -1.18 -4.91 4.96
CA PHE A 238 -1.17 -4.09 3.76
C PHE A 238 -0.83 -4.97 2.57
N VAL A 239 -1.81 -5.19 1.68
CA VAL A 239 -1.66 -6.03 0.50
C VAL A 239 -1.27 -5.17 -0.70
N TYR A 240 -0.37 -5.65 -1.54
CA TYR A 240 0.00 -4.96 -2.77
C TYR A 240 0.37 -5.91 -3.92
N ASP A 241 0.18 -5.44 -5.16
CA ASP A 241 0.63 -6.09 -6.41
C ASP A 241 1.35 -5.05 -7.27
N LYS A 242 2.63 -5.30 -7.57
CA LYS A 242 3.43 -4.52 -8.52
C LYS A 242 3.00 -4.89 -9.94
N VAL A 243 1.92 -4.26 -10.43
CA VAL A 243 1.28 -4.60 -11.71
C VAL A 243 2.15 -4.21 -12.91
N ARG A 244 2.64 -2.97 -12.94
CA ARG A 244 3.51 -2.46 -14.02
C ARG A 244 4.48 -1.46 -13.41
N ILE A 245 5.70 -1.88 -13.11
CA ILE A 245 6.74 -1.00 -12.55
C ILE A 245 7.91 -0.93 -13.55
N SER A 246 8.25 0.28 -13.94
CA SER A 246 9.35 0.57 -14.87
C SER A 246 10.70 0.28 -14.22
N ASN A 247 11.70 -0.10 -15.03
CA ASN A 247 13.02 -0.49 -14.53
C ASN A 247 13.94 0.73 -14.28
N GLY A 248 14.95 0.54 -13.42
CA GLY A 248 16.01 1.51 -13.16
C GLY A 248 15.60 2.60 -12.18
N ARG A 249 16.07 3.83 -12.36
CA ARG A 249 15.77 4.94 -11.42
C ARG A 249 14.27 5.26 -11.31
N ARG A 250 13.46 4.85 -12.29
CA ARG A 250 12.02 5.11 -12.31
C ARG A 250 11.23 4.20 -11.34
N SER A 251 11.74 3.00 -11.01
CA SER A 251 11.08 2.07 -10.07
C SER A 251 11.02 2.60 -8.63
N GLN A 252 11.86 3.57 -8.29
CA GLN A 252 12.06 4.03 -6.92
C GLN A 252 10.82 4.69 -6.30
N ALA A 253 9.88 5.19 -7.11
CA ALA A 253 8.64 5.76 -6.58
C ALA A 253 7.77 4.70 -5.90
N ALA A 254 7.70 3.48 -6.44
CA ALA A 254 6.91 2.40 -5.88
C ALA A 254 7.48 1.90 -4.56
N ASP A 255 8.80 1.69 -4.49
CA ASP A 255 9.46 1.25 -3.26
C ASP A 255 9.35 2.32 -2.17
N ARG A 256 9.64 3.59 -2.50
CA ARG A 256 9.47 4.71 -1.55
C ARG A 256 8.01 4.89 -1.08
N PHE A 257 7.03 4.58 -1.93
CA PHE A 257 5.62 4.62 -1.54
C PHE A 257 5.28 3.46 -0.59
N LEU A 258 5.78 2.26 -0.85
CA LEU A 258 5.59 1.12 0.04
C LEU A 258 6.28 1.34 1.40
N ASP A 259 7.43 2.03 1.41
CA ASP A 259 8.16 2.40 2.62
C ASP A 259 7.33 3.26 3.60
N ILE A 260 6.33 4.00 3.11
CA ILE A 260 5.39 4.73 3.96
C ILE A 260 4.64 3.77 4.89
N PHE A 261 4.27 2.59 4.40
CA PHE A 261 3.55 1.59 5.17
C PHE A 261 4.51 0.72 5.99
N VAL A 262 5.68 0.39 5.44
CA VAL A 262 6.74 -0.34 6.16
C VAL A 262 7.19 0.41 7.41
N SER A 263 7.45 1.72 7.29
CA SER A 263 7.91 2.57 8.39
C SER A 263 6.87 2.70 9.52
N GLU A 264 5.59 2.52 9.20
CA GLU A 264 4.49 2.48 10.19
C GLU A 264 4.30 1.09 10.81
N GLY A 265 5.15 0.13 10.44
CA GLY A 265 5.14 -1.23 10.95
C GLY A 265 4.08 -2.14 10.33
N CYS A 266 3.51 -1.77 9.19
CA CYS A 266 2.52 -2.62 8.51
C CYS A 266 3.10 -4.01 8.19
N ARG A 267 2.24 -5.03 8.26
CA ARG A 267 2.57 -6.35 7.73
C ARG A 267 2.34 -6.32 6.22
N MET A 268 3.42 -6.15 5.48
CA MET A 268 3.41 -6.09 4.02
C MET A 268 3.18 -7.49 3.41
N VAL A 269 2.21 -7.60 2.50
CA VAL A 269 1.84 -8.85 1.83
C VAL A 269 1.81 -8.62 0.32
N GLU A 270 2.79 -9.14 -0.39
CA GLU A 270 2.77 -9.13 -1.86
C GLU A 270 1.91 -10.28 -2.38
N MET A 271 0.93 -9.96 -3.23
CA MET A 271 -0.04 -10.94 -3.74
C MET A 271 -0.63 -10.46 -5.07
N LYS A 272 -0.90 -11.38 -6.01
CA LYS A 272 -1.53 -10.99 -7.29
C LYS A 272 -2.96 -10.52 -7.07
N CYS A 273 -3.40 -9.52 -7.86
CA CYS A 273 -4.76 -8.98 -7.76
C CYS A 273 -5.87 -10.04 -7.83
N ALA A 274 -5.72 -11.05 -8.70
CA ALA A 274 -6.69 -12.15 -8.83
C ALA A 274 -6.70 -13.07 -7.61
N GLU A 275 -5.55 -13.33 -7.00
CA GLU A 275 -5.45 -14.11 -5.76
C GLU A 275 -6.09 -13.34 -4.61
N HIS A 276 -5.80 -12.04 -4.50
CA HIS A 276 -6.42 -11.17 -3.51
C HIS A 276 -7.95 -11.23 -3.59
N ASP A 277 -8.53 -11.00 -4.77
CA ASP A 277 -10.00 -10.99 -4.91
C ASP A 277 -10.61 -12.36 -4.63
N ARG A 278 -9.91 -13.45 -4.99
CA ARG A 278 -10.31 -14.82 -4.62
C ARG A 278 -10.35 -15.02 -3.10
N TYR A 279 -9.34 -14.56 -2.36
CA TYR A 279 -9.32 -14.65 -0.89
C TYR A 279 -10.32 -13.70 -0.23
N ALA A 280 -10.46 -12.48 -0.74
CA ALA A 280 -11.37 -11.46 -0.21
C ALA A 280 -12.85 -11.84 -0.39
N ALA A 281 -13.19 -12.45 -1.54
CA ALA A 281 -14.52 -13.02 -1.76
C ALA A 281 -14.88 -14.10 -0.73
N GLY A 282 -13.89 -14.91 -0.33
CA GLY A 282 -14.07 -15.97 0.67
C GLY A 282 -14.12 -15.51 2.12
N SER A 283 -13.60 -14.31 2.44
CA SER A 283 -13.38 -13.89 3.84
C SER A 283 -13.94 -12.49 4.16
N GLN A 284 -13.54 -11.48 3.40
CA GLN A 284 -13.88 -10.07 3.65
C GLN A 284 -15.32 -9.73 3.26
N PHE A 285 -15.86 -10.34 2.20
CA PHE A 285 -17.26 -10.19 1.82
C PHE A 285 -18.22 -10.69 2.91
N ILE A 286 -17.91 -11.84 3.52
CA ILE A 286 -18.72 -12.44 4.58
C ILE A 286 -18.70 -11.56 5.82
N THR A 287 -17.52 -11.17 6.33
CA THR A 287 -17.41 -10.38 7.55
C THR A 287 -18.06 -8.99 7.42
N HIS A 288 -17.90 -8.31 6.28
CA HIS A 288 -18.57 -7.02 6.07
C HIS A 288 -20.07 -7.14 5.86
N THR A 289 -20.54 -8.19 5.18
CA THR A 289 -21.98 -8.42 4.99
C THR A 289 -22.65 -8.78 6.32
N VAL A 290 -22.06 -9.68 7.10
CA VAL A 290 -22.54 -10.06 8.43
C VAL A 290 -22.51 -8.87 9.40
N GLY A 291 -21.42 -8.09 9.42
CA GLY A 291 -21.34 -6.89 10.27
C GLY A 291 -22.39 -5.82 9.91
N ARG A 292 -22.66 -5.63 8.60
CA ARG A 292 -23.72 -4.72 8.14
C ARG A 292 -25.12 -5.24 8.47
N LEU A 293 -25.37 -6.54 8.32
CA LEU A 293 -26.64 -7.17 8.70
C LEU A 293 -26.88 -7.06 10.21
N LEU A 294 -25.88 -7.39 11.03
CA LEU A 294 -25.98 -7.27 12.49
C LEU A 294 -26.23 -5.83 12.92
N SER A 295 -25.54 -4.85 12.32
CA SER A 295 -25.78 -3.43 12.59
C SER A 295 -27.20 -3.00 12.18
N PHE A 296 -27.72 -3.53 11.06
CA PHE A 296 -29.10 -3.30 10.62
C PHE A 296 -30.12 -3.85 11.63
N TYR A 297 -29.96 -5.09 12.08
CA TYR A 297 -30.86 -5.73 13.05
C TYR A 297 -30.78 -5.07 14.43
N TRP A 298 -29.58 -4.71 14.89
CA TRP A 298 -29.40 -4.02 16.18
C TRP A 298 -30.07 -2.64 16.20
N ASN A 299 -29.91 -1.86 15.13
CA ASN A 299 -30.55 -0.55 15.01
C ASN A 299 -32.08 -0.64 14.90
N ARG A 300 -32.61 -1.74 14.34
CA ARG A 300 -34.05 -1.99 14.29
C ARG A 300 -34.60 -2.38 15.66
N SER A 301 -33.94 -3.33 16.34
CA SER A 301 -34.30 -3.76 17.69
C SER A 301 -34.22 -2.63 18.73
N SER A 302 -33.24 -1.72 18.61
CA SER A 302 -33.13 -0.53 19.47
C SER A 302 -34.27 0.47 19.26
N LYS A 303 -34.76 0.62 18.02
CA LYS A 303 -35.92 1.50 17.72
C LYS A 303 -37.23 0.88 18.19
N ASP A 304 -37.38 -0.44 18.05
CA ASP A 304 -38.57 -1.17 18.51
C ASP A 304 -38.67 -1.10 20.05
N ASN A 305 -37.56 -1.23 20.77
CA ASN A 305 -37.51 -1.09 22.24
C ASN A 305 -37.80 0.34 22.74
N LEU A 306 -37.33 1.39 22.04
CA LEU A 306 -37.71 2.77 22.37
C LEU A 306 -39.20 3.05 22.10
N SER A 307 -39.78 2.45 21.05
CA SER A 307 -41.21 2.63 20.74
C SER A 307 -42.15 1.94 21.75
N LEU A 308 -41.70 0.84 22.36
CA LEU A 308 -42.40 0.14 23.44
C LEU A 308 -42.27 0.86 24.79
N ALA A 309 -41.14 1.51 25.06
CA ALA A 309 -40.94 2.32 26.26
C ALA A 309 -41.72 3.64 26.24
N ALA A 310 -41.96 4.24 25.06
CA ALA A 310 -42.73 5.48 24.89
C ALA A 310 -44.26 5.28 24.88
N ARG A 311 -44.74 4.04 25.02
CA ARG A 311 -46.18 3.67 25.08
C ARG A 311 -46.63 3.20 26.48
N ARG A 312 -45.79 3.39 27.50
CA ARG A 312 -46.13 3.24 28.92
C ARG A 312 -46.07 4.60 29.59
#